data_AF-A0A956RYZ9-F1
#
_entry.id   AF-A0A956RYZ9-F1
#
_cell.length_a   1.000
_cell.length_b   1.000
_cell.length_c   1.000
_cell.angle_alpha   90.00
_cell.angle_beta   90.00
_cell.angle_gamma   90.00
#
_symmetry.space_group_name_H-M   'P 1'
#
loop_
_entity.id
_entity.type
_entity.pdbx_description
1 polymer ?
#
loop_
_entity_poly.entity_id
_entity_poly.type
_entity_poly.pdbx_seq_one_letter_code
_entity_poly.pdbx_strand_id
1 'polypeptide(L)'
;MTASTGPQVRCPVCGEIRSRAVMVPAAAVRPAVRDLVRRDHPEWTDDDLLCLSDLHRYRLAQLQSLLVAQRGELTSLDREVVESIRKNELIAENVSVTTEERMTLGSRVADRVAAFGGSWTFLGLFAGTILGWIAINTHLLLTR
;
A
#
# COMPACT_ATOMS: atom_id res chain seq x y z
N MET A 1 -4.94 15.68 22.36
CA MET A 1 -6.41 15.58 22.33
C MET A 1 -6.97 16.90 21.80
N THR A 2 -7.03 17.08 20.49
CA THR A 2 -7.55 18.33 19.87
C THR A 2 -9.01 18.12 19.51
N ALA A 3 -9.90 18.68 20.31
CA ALA A 3 -11.32 18.70 20.03
C ALA A 3 -11.59 19.50 18.74
N SER A 4 -12.24 18.87 17.77
CA SER A 4 -12.67 19.51 16.53
C SER A 4 -13.88 20.42 16.82
N THR A 5 -13.63 21.72 16.94
CA THR A 5 -14.64 22.77 17.19
C THR A 5 -15.35 23.19 15.89
N GLY A 6 -15.86 22.23 15.12
CA GLY A 6 -16.56 22.49 13.86
C GLY A 6 -18.02 21.99 13.90
N PRO A 7 -18.90 22.51 13.04
CA PRO A 7 -20.27 21.99 12.92
C PRO A 7 -20.22 20.50 12.57
N GLN A 8 -20.92 19.69 13.36
CA GLN A 8 -20.96 18.25 13.19
C GLN A 8 -22.18 17.84 12.35
N VAL A 9 -21.98 16.91 11.43
CA VAL A 9 -23.00 16.42 10.50
C VAL A 9 -23.00 14.89 10.53
N ARG A 10 -24.18 14.30 10.43
CA ARG A 10 -24.34 12.84 10.33
C ARG A 10 -24.13 12.41 8.89
N CYS A 11 -23.30 11.39 8.67
CA CYS A 11 -23.20 10.72 7.38
C CYS A 11 -24.50 9.93 7.10
N PRO A 12 -25.20 10.15 5.97
CA PRO A 12 -26.37 9.36 5.59
C PRO A 12 -26.07 7.87 5.35
N VAL A 13 -24.81 7.54 5.00
CA VAL A 13 -24.37 6.18 4.67
C VAL A 13 -24.03 5.36 5.91
N CYS A 14 -23.02 5.77 6.70
CA CYS A 14 -22.63 5.02 7.90
C CYS A 14 -23.39 5.43 9.18
N GLY A 15 -24.13 6.54 9.16
CA GLY A 15 -24.84 7.06 10.33
C GLY A 15 -23.93 7.73 11.38
N GLU A 16 -22.62 7.76 11.21
CA GLU A 16 -21.70 8.35 12.18
C GLU A 16 -21.69 9.88 12.10
N ILE A 17 -21.49 10.51 13.26
CA ILE A 17 -21.34 11.96 13.37
C ILE A 17 -19.88 12.34 13.10
N ARG A 18 -19.68 13.27 12.17
CA ARG A 18 -18.36 13.72 11.71
C ARG A 18 -18.33 15.23 11.60
N SER A 19 -17.14 15.82 11.68
CA SER A 19 -16.96 17.26 11.43
C SER A 19 -17.26 17.58 9.96
N ARG A 20 -18.01 18.66 9.68
CA ARG A 20 -18.36 19.10 8.32
C ARG A 20 -17.15 19.26 7.40
N ALA A 21 -15.98 19.58 7.97
CA ALA A 21 -14.72 19.72 7.25
C ALA A 21 -14.24 18.41 6.59
N VAL A 22 -14.67 17.25 7.10
CA VAL A 22 -14.31 15.91 6.61
C VAL A 22 -15.46 15.28 5.79
N MET A 23 -16.48 16.09 5.47
CA MET A 23 -17.63 15.68 4.67
C MET A 23 -17.48 16.16 3.23
N VAL A 24 -17.68 15.25 2.29
CA VAL A 24 -17.53 15.48 0.85
C VAL A 24 -18.92 15.55 0.23
N PRO A 25 -19.27 16.62 -0.52
CA PRO A 25 -20.52 16.67 -1.29
C PRO A 25 -20.58 15.56 -2.34
N ALA A 26 -21.74 14.93 -2.52
CA ALA A 26 -21.95 13.89 -3.51
C ALA A 26 -21.59 14.37 -4.93
N ALA A 27 -21.91 15.63 -5.27
CA ALA A 27 -21.48 16.27 -6.52
C ALA A 27 -19.96 16.21 -6.79
N ALA A 28 -19.12 16.24 -5.74
CA ALA A 28 -17.66 16.18 -5.84
C ALA A 28 -17.10 14.73 -5.87
N VAL A 29 -17.94 13.72 -5.62
CA VAL A 29 -17.57 12.30 -5.70
C VAL A 29 -17.55 11.85 -7.17
N ARG A 30 -16.59 11.01 -7.57
CA ARG A 30 -16.51 10.51 -8.97
C ARG A 30 -17.80 9.73 -9.35
N PRO A 31 -18.31 9.84 -10.60
CA PRO A 31 -19.56 9.21 -11.02
C PRO A 31 -19.64 7.72 -10.68
N ALA A 32 -18.61 6.96 -11.03
CA ALA A 32 -18.59 5.52 -10.79
C ALA A 32 -18.57 5.12 -9.30
N VAL A 33 -18.09 5.99 -8.40
CA VAL A 33 -18.25 5.79 -6.95
C VAL A 33 -19.67 6.13 -6.53
N ARG A 34 -20.27 7.21 -7.07
CA ARG A 34 -21.67 7.56 -6.79
C ARG A 34 -22.63 6.43 -7.16
N ASP A 35 -22.42 5.81 -8.32
CA ASP A 35 -23.23 4.68 -8.78
C ASP A 35 -23.12 3.46 -7.87
N LEU A 36 -21.96 3.29 -7.21
CA LEU A 36 -21.77 2.23 -6.22
C LEU A 36 -22.48 2.57 -4.90
N VAL A 37 -22.36 3.81 -4.42
CA VAL A 37 -23.06 4.24 -3.20
C VAL A 37 -24.59 4.20 -3.38
N ARG A 38 -25.13 4.67 -4.51
CA ARG A 38 -26.58 4.63 -4.79
C ARG A 38 -27.16 3.23 -4.90
N ARG A 39 -26.34 2.23 -5.27
CA ARG A 39 -26.77 0.82 -5.27
C ARG A 39 -27.02 0.31 -3.86
N ASP A 40 -26.17 0.71 -2.91
CA ASP A 40 -26.27 0.28 -1.51
C ASP A 40 -27.22 1.19 -0.70
N HIS A 41 -27.36 2.46 -1.11
CA HIS A 41 -28.20 3.50 -0.48
C HIS A 41 -29.02 4.28 -1.52
N PRO A 42 -30.19 3.78 -1.95
CA PRO A 42 -31.03 4.41 -2.96
C PRO A 42 -31.57 5.80 -2.55
N GLU A 43 -31.69 6.04 -1.23
CA GLU A 43 -32.09 7.32 -0.64
C GLU A 43 -31.04 8.43 -0.76
N TRP A 44 -29.81 8.11 -1.19
CA TRP A 44 -28.71 9.06 -1.30
C TRP A 44 -28.70 9.79 -2.65
N THR A 45 -28.73 11.11 -2.58
CA THR A 45 -28.91 12.05 -3.70
C THR A 45 -27.66 12.93 -3.94
N ASP A 46 -27.66 13.74 -5.00
CA ASP A 46 -26.50 14.57 -5.37
C ASP A 46 -26.23 15.76 -4.43
N ASP A 47 -27.21 16.11 -3.59
CA ASP A 47 -27.10 17.17 -2.58
C ASP A 47 -26.58 16.63 -1.23
N ASP A 48 -26.47 15.32 -1.09
CA ASP A 48 -26.07 14.69 0.15
C ASP A 48 -24.56 14.74 0.39
N LEU A 49 -24.19 14.55 1.66
CA LEU A 49 -22.81 14.51 2.10
C LEU A 49 -22.36 13.08 2.35
N LEU A 50 -21.11 12.79 2.02
CA LEU A 50 -20.47 11.51 2.31
C LEU A 50 -19.23 11.75 3.17
N CYS A 51 -19.07 10.99 4.25
CA CYS A 51 -17.87 11.11 5.06
C CYS A 51 -16.64 10.57 4.33
N LEU A 52 -15.45 11.10 4.64
CA LEU A 52 -14.21 10.67 3.99
C LEU A 52 -13.93 9.16 4.15
N SER A 53 -14.29 8.57 5.28
CA SER A 53 -14.09 7.13 5.55
C SER A 53 -14.92 6.25 4.61
N ASP A 54 -16.21 6.54 4.44
CA ASP A 54 -17.07 5.81 3.50
C ASP A 54 -16.62 6.06 2.06
N LEU A 55 -16.23 7.29 1.72
CA LEU A 55 -15.68 7.59 0.40
C LEU A 55 -14.43 6.73 0.10
N HIS A 56 -13.54 6.54 1.07
CA HIS A 56 -12.37 5.68 0.91
C HIS A 56 -12.76 4.21 0.75
N ARG A 57 -13.73 3.73 1.53
CA ARG A 57 -14.29 2.37 1.42
C ARG A 57 -14.83 2.10 0.03
N TYR A 58 -15.68 2.99 -0.51
CA TYR A 58 -16.28 2.80 -1.82
C TYR A 58 -15.28 2.99 -2.98
N ARG A 59 -14.26 3.85 -2.84
CA ARG A 59 -13.17 3.95 -3.83
C ARG A 59 -12.37 2.65 -3.93
N LEU A 60 -12.08 2.00 -2.80
CA LEU A 60 -11.37 0.72 -2.79
C LEU A 60 -12.23 -0.40 -3.41
N ALA A 61 -13.51 -0.46 -3.08
CA ALA A 61 -14.45 -1.40 -3.69
C ALA A 61 -14.57 -1.21 -5.22
N GLN A 62 -14.54 0.04 -5.68
CA GLN A 62 -14.51 0.36 -7.12
C GLN A 62 -13.23 -0.13 -7.80
N LEU A 63 -12.05 0.01 -7.17
CA LEU A 63 -10.80 -0.49 -7.74
C LEU A 63 -10.78 -2.01 -7.86
N GLN A 64 -11.32 -2.72 -6.86
CA GLN A 64 -11.43 -4.19 -6.90
C GLN A 64 -12.31 -4.66 -8.06
N SER A 65 -13.44 -3.99 -8.32
CA SER A 65 -14.32 -4.39 -9.43
C SER A 65 -13.68 -4.18 -10.80
N LEU A 66 -12.80 -3.18 -10.96
CA LEU A 66 -12.01 -2.99 -12.19
C LEU A 66 -10.94 -4.07 -12.37
N LEU A 67 -10.29 -4.51 -11.29
CA LEU A 67 -9.32 -5.62 -11.33
C LEU A 67 -10.01 -6.95 -11.70
N VAL A 68 -11.21 -7.20 -11.19
CA VAL A 68 -12.01 -8.39 -11.52
C VAL A 68 -12.52 -8.32 -12.97
N ALA A 69 -12.97 -7.15 -13.44
CA ALA A 69 -13.43 -6.97 -14.82
C ALA A 69 -12.31 -7.14 -15.86
N GLN A 70 -11.06 -6.76 -15.53
CA GLN A 70 -9.90 -7.04 -16.38
C GLN A 70 -9.44 -8.51 -16.36
N ARG A 71 -9.88 -9.30 -15.37
CA ARG A 71 -9.60 -10.74 -15.26
C ARG A 71 -10.67 -11.64 -15.91
N GLY A 72 -11.56 -11.07 -16.72
CA GLY A 72 -12.74 -11.74 -17.30
C GLY A 72 -12.48 -12.90 -18.28
N GLU A 73 -11.30 -13.52 -18.29
CA GLU A 73 -10.96 -14.62 -19.22
C GLU A 73 -10.45 -15.91 -18.55
N LEU A 74 -10.44 -16.02 -17.23
CA LEU A 74 -9.97 -17.23 -16.51
C LEU A 74 -11.04 -17.84 -15.59
N THR A 75 -12.25 -18.02 -16.08
CA THR A 75 -13.35 -18.63 -15.28
C THR A 75 -13.32 -20.17 -15.18
N SER A 76 -12.28 -20.85 -15.67
CA SER A 76 -12.13 -22.31 -15.51
C SER A 76 -10.83 -22.76 -14.84
N LEU A 77 -9.76 -21.95 -14.84
CA LEU A 77 -8.49 -22.28 -14.16
C LEU A 77 -8.44 -21.86 -12.68
N ASP A 78 -9.26 -20.90 -12.25
CA ASP A 78 -9.20 -20.35 -10.89
C ASP A 78 -9.68 -21.35 -9.82
N ARG A 79 -10.46 -22.39 -10.17
CA ARG A 79 -10.97 -23.34 -9.17
C ARG A 79 -9.89 -24.30 -8.65
N GLU A 80 -8.98 -24.74 -9.53
CA GLU A 80 -7.87 -25.63 -9.16
C GLU A 80 -6.77 -24.86 -8.40
N VAL A 81 -6.57 -23.59 -8.75
CA VAL A 81 -5.64 -22.69 -8.04
C VAL A 81 -6.20 -22.29 -6.66
N VAL A 82 -7.50 -22.03 -6.51
CA VAL A 82 -8.11 -21.73 -5.21
C VAL A 82 -8.04 -22.95 -4.27
N GLU A 83 -8.19 -24.17 -4.79
CA GLU A 83 -8.05 -25.39 -4.01
C GLU A 83 -6.59 -25.65 -3.59
N SER A 84 -5.61 -25.33 -4.46
CA SER A 84 -4.18 -25.43 -4.12
C SER A 84 -3.75 -24.34 -3.12
N ILE A 85 -4.31 -23.14 -3.22
CA ILE A 85 -4.09 -22.05 -2.25
C ILE A 85 -4.65 -22.43 -0.89
N ARG A 86 -5.87 -22.99 -0.79
CA ARG A 86 -6.40 -23.49 0.50
C ARG A 86 -5.51 -24.56 1.14
N LYS A 87 -4.99 -25.49 0.34
CA LYS A 87 -4.03 -26.51 0.83
C LYS A 87 -2.71 -25.87 1.26
N ASN A 88 -2.24 -24.84 0.57
CA ASN A 88 -1.00 -24.13 0.91
C ASN A 88 -1.17 -23.16 2.09
N GLU A 89 -2.37 -22.65 2.34
CA GLU A 89 -2.69 -21.80 3.50
C GLU A 89 -2.68 -22.61 4.79
N LEU A 90 -3.18 -23.85 4.78
CA LEU A 90 -3.06 -24.79 5.91
C LEU A 90 -1.60 -25.20 6.22
N ILE A 91 -0.71 -25.12 5.23
CA ILE A 91 0.73 -25.38 5.41
C ILE A 91 1.46 -24.09 5.83
N ALA A 92 1.08 -22.93 5.29
CA ALA A 92 1.70 -21.64 5.62
C ALA A 92 1.33 -21.15 7.03
N GLU A 93 0.12 -21.44 7.52
CA GLU A 93 -0.30 -21.08 8.87
C GLU A 93 0.51 -21.83 9.95
N ASN A 94 0.94 -23.07 9.66
CA ASN A 94 1.73 -23.89 10.60
C ASN A 94 3.26 -23.80 10.46
N VAL A 95 3.80 -23.01 9.52
CA VAL A 95 5.25 -22.72 9.46
C VAL A 95 5.59 -21.38 10.14
N SER A 96 4.59 -20.71 10.71
CA SER A 96 4.79 -19.45 11.46
C SER A 96 5.36 -19.65 12.87
N VAL A 97 5.31 -20.87 13.44
CA VAL A 97 5.67 -21.07 14.86
C VAL A 97 7.14 -21.47 15.10
N THR A 98 7.93 -21.73 14.05
CA THR A 98 9.38 -22.10 14.21
C THR A 98 10.35 -21.25 13.40
N THR A 99 9.92 -20.11 12.83
CA THR A 99 10.80 -19.18 12.08
C THR A 99 10.82 -17.75 12.64
N GLU A 100 10.06 -17.45 13.71
CA GLU A 100 10.10 -16.11 14.31
C GLU A 100 11.44 -15.80 15.03
N GLU A 101 12.22 -16.82 15.39
CA GLU A 101 13.45 -16.60 16.16
C GLU A 101 14.66 -16.18 15.30
N ARG A 102 14.62 -16.39 13.96
CA ARG A 102 15.74 -16.03 13.05
C ARG A 102 15.50 -14.77 12.21
N MET A 103 14.28 -14.23 12.17
CA MET A 103 13.95 -13.01 11.41
C MET A 103 14.43 -11.71 12.05
N THR A 104 15.02 -11.74 13.25
CA THR A 104 15.43 -10.53 13.96
C THR A 104 16.87 -10.08 13.69
N LEU A 105 17.77 -10.99 13.31
CA LEU A 105 19.19 -10.65 13.08
C LEU A 105 19.44 -10.15 11.65
N GLY A 106 18.89 -10.85 10.65
CA GLY A 106 19.07 -10.51 9.24
C GLY A 106 18.42 -9.18 8.85
N SER A 107 17.21 -8.92 9.34
CA SER A 107 16.48 -7.66 9.12
C SER A 107 17.26 -6.45 9.65
N ARG A 108 17.76 -6.52 10.89
CA ARG A 108 18.54 -5.44 11.50
C ARG A 108 19.87 -5.16 10.78
N VAL A 109 20.48 -6.19 10.19
CA VAL A 109 21.71 -6.00 9.39
C VAL A 109 21.37 -5.39 8.04
N ALA A 110 20.31 -5.85 7.38
CA ALA A 110 19.83 -5.29 6.12
C ALA A 110 19.44 -3.82 6.25
N ASP A 111 18.71 -3.46 7.31
CA ASP A 111 18.32 -2.07 7.58
C ASP A 111 19.51 -1.16 7.83
N ARG A 112 20.54 -1.67 8.54
CA ARG A 112 21.79 -0.92 8.75
C ARG A 112 22.59 -0.76 7.48
N VAL A 113 22.65 -1.79 6.62
CA VAL A 113 23.32 -1.70 5.31
C VAL A 113 22.57 -0.73 4.39
N ALA A 114 21.24 -0.74 4.39
CA ALA A 114 20.43 0.20 3.62
C ALA A 114 20.62 1.66 4.11
N ALA A 115 20.66 1.87 5.43
CA ALA A 115 20.94 3.18 6.02
C ALA A 115 22.38 3.66 5.72
N PHE A 116 23.36 2.76 5.74
CA PHE A 116 24.76 3.09 5.44
C PHE A 116 25.00 3.36 3.94
N GLY A 117 24.37 2.58 3.07
CA GLY A 117 24.43 2.74 1.61
C GLY A 117 23.67 3.97 1.08
N GLY A 118 22.81 4.59 1.90
CA GLY A 118 22.05 5.80 1.54
C GLY A 118 22.81 7.12 1.74
N SER A 119 24.00 7.10 2.36
CA SER A 119 24.79 8.32 2.57
C SER A 119 25.67 8.66 1.36
N TRP A 120 25.65 9.92 0.93
CA TRP A 120 26.55 10.43 -0.12
C TRP A 120 28.03 10.34 0.25
N THR A 121 28.37 10.39 1.54
CA THR A 121 29.76 10.27 2.01
C THR A 121 30.32 8.86 1.82
N PHE A 122 29.48 7.82 1.93
CA PHE A 122 29.88 6.43 1.71
C PHE A 122 30.23 6.19 0.24
N LEU A 123 29.39 6.69 -0.68
CA LEU A 123 29.64 6.59 -2.12
C LEU A 123 30.95 7.29 -2.52
N GLY A 124 31.20 8.49 -1.99
CA GLY A 124 32.43 9.24 -2.23
C GLY A 124 33.70 8.51 -1.74
N LEU A 125 33.66 7.95 -0.53
CA LEU A 125 34.78 7.18 0.04
C LEU A 125 35.08 5.92 -0.80
N PHE A 126 34.04 5.19 -1.19
CA PHE A 126 34.18 3.97 -1.98
C PHE A 126 34.74 4.27 -3.38
N ALA A 127 34.21 5.31 -4.04
CA ALA A 127 34.70 5.78 -5.34
C ALA A 127 36.17 6.21 -5.24
N GLY A 128 36.55 7.00 -4.22
CA GLY A 128 37.93 7.43 -4.01
C GLY A 128 38.90 6.26 -3.76
N THR A 129 38.47 5.25 -3.01
CA THR A 129 39.26 4.03 -2.76
C THR A 129 39.53 3.27 -4.05
N ILE A 130 38.49 3.09 -4.88
CA ILE A 130 38.63 2.43 -6.20
C ILE A 130 39.53 3.25 -7.12
N LEU A 131 39.35 4.57 -7.19
CA LEU A 131 40.19 5.43 -8.03
C LEU A 131 41.65 5.40 -7.59
N GLY A 132 41.93 5.44 -6.28
CA GLY A 132 43.28 5.30 -5.75
C GLY A 132 43.89 3.94 -6.09
N TRP A 133 43.10 2.86 -5.95
CA TRP A 133 43.54 1.52 -6.34
C TRP A 133 43.87 1.42 -7.83
N ILE A 134 43.01 1.96 -8.69
CA ILE A 134 43.24 2.05 -10.14
C ILE A 134 44.52 2.85 -10.41
N ALA A 135 44.72 3.99 -9.77
CA ALA A 135 45.92 4.81 -9.97
C ALA A 135 47.20 4.06 -9.59
N ILE A 136 47.21 3.34 -8.46
CA ILE A 136 48.35 2.51 -8.04
C ILE A 136 48.64 1.42 -9.08
N ASN A 137 47.60 0.71 -9.53
CA ASN A 137 47.76 -0.35 -10.52
C ASN A 137 48.21 0.20 -11.88
N THR A 138 47.64 1.31 -12.34
CA THR A 138 48.02 1.99 -13.58
C THR A 138 49.47 2.50 -13.50
N HIS A 139 49.87 3.11 -12.38
CA HIS A 139 51.24 3.55 -12.19
C HIS A 139 52.21 2.36 -12.20
N LEU A 140 51.90 1.27 -11.48
CA LEU A 140 52.70 0.05 -11.48
C LEU A 140 52.81 -0.57 -12.88
N LEU A 141 51.75 -0.50 -13.68
CA LEU A 141 51.71 -1.04 -15.03
C LEU A 141 52.44 -0.16 -16.06
N LEU A 142 52.52 1.15 -15.84
CA LEU A 142 53.26 2.09 -16.69
C LEU A 142 54.74 2.23 -16.29
N THR A 143 55.08 1.91 -15.04
CA THR A 143 56.47 1.95 -14.52
C THR A 143 57.16 0.59 -14.52
N ARG A 144 56.46 -0.47 -14.92
CA ARG A 144 57.02 -1.76 -15.32
C ARG A 144 56.95 -1.94 -16.83
#